data_AF-A0A6L2ZPF9-F1
#
_entry.id   AF-A0A6L2ZPF9-F1
#
_cell.length_a   1.000
_cell.length_b   1.000
_cell.length_c   1.000
_cell.angle_alpha   90.00
_cell.angle_beta   90.00
_cell.angle_gamma   90.00
#
_symmetry.space_group_name_H-M   'P 1'
#
loop_
_entity.id
_entity.type
_entity.pdbx_description
1 polymer ?
#
loop_
_entity_poly.entity_id
_entity_poly.type
_entity_poly.pdbx_seq_one_letter_code
_entity_poly.pdbx_strand_id
1 'polypeptide(L)'
;MMNRSLSIALAQLNLLVGDIKGNTDRILRTLKQQRGHADLVMFSELALCGYPPEDLLFRADFNQLCITQLARLQKASVHTAILVGHPWKQGDQLYNALSFFSEGKLLGRYFKQLLPNHSVFDEKRYFTPGNTSCIVEFKGYRLGMLICEDIWSPDPVDALKNLGAEVLLSINASPYHREKPYIRNQLLINHCKRTNLPLVYLNQVGTQDELIFDGCSKAFNAQGDLIHRLAAFSEESLVFNLKELASQQIPKTAIDAAPLAQVYDALVMAVRDYVNKNGFKTAILGLSGGIDSALTLAIAVDALTAKNVQALMMPFRYTSEESINYARQQAQKQKIALKEIDIHPIFDAVMGQLAPFFAGRKKDTTEENLQARCRGMLLMAMANKFGHIVLTTGNKSELAVGYSTLYGDMAGGFDVLKDVSKTLVFKLAKYRNARDGVEVIPQAVIDRPPSAELAPNQTDQDQLPPYAVLDKILEGYLEKDESVADLVAQGCDEATVRKVIHLVDSNEHKRRQAAIGPRITCRDFGKDRRYPITNGFSHKDLAKD
;
A
#
# COMPACT_ATOMS: atom_id res chain seq x y z
N MET A 1 -48.73 1.19 7.38
CA MET A 1 -47.29 1.20 7.71
C MET A 1 -46.65 2.39 6.99
N MET A 2 -45.98 3.29 7.72
CA MET A 2 -45.29 4.41 7.07
C MET A 2 -44.28 3.87 6.05
N ASN A 3 -44.25 4.43 4.85
CA ASN A 3 -43.38 4.01 3.77
C ASN A 3 -41.94 4.48 4.06
N ARG A 4 -41.24 3.80 4.99
CA ARG A 4 -39.85 4.12 5.37
C ARG A 4 -38.95 4.06 4.15
N SER A 5 -38.16 5.09 3.87
CA SER A 5 -37.25 5.16 2.73
C SER A 5 -36.02 5.96 3.12
N LEU A 6 -34.84 5.41 2.84
CA LEU A 6 -33.55 5.99 3.18
C LEU A 6 -32.57 5.70 2.05
N SER A 7 -32.15 6.74 1.34
CA SER A 7 -31.10 6.65 0.33
C SER A 7 -29.74 7.02 0.93
N ILE A 8 -28.74 6.16 0.74
CA ILE A 8 -27.38 6.32 1.26
C ILE A 8 -26.41 6.49 0.11
N ALA A 9 -25.51 7.47 0.22
CA ALA A 9 -24.35 7.62 -0.64
C ALA A 9 -23.08 7.13 0.07
N LEU A 10 -22.33 6.25 -0.57
CA LEU A 10 -20.99 5.83 -0.14
C LEU A 10 -19.96 6.70 -0.84
N ALA A 11 -19.23 7.55 -0.10
CA ALA A 11 -18.17 8.39 -0.66
C ALA A 11 -16.81 7.73 -0.45
N GLN A 12 -16.38 6.92 -1.43
CA GLN A 12 -15.05 6.31 -1.45
C GLN A 12 -14.04 7.33 -1.97
N LEU A 13 -13.33 7.99 -1.04
CA LEU A 13 -12.43 9.09 -1.33
C LEU A 13 -10.98 8.79 -0.93
N ASN A 14 -10.06 9.39 -1.68
CA ASN A 14 -8.62 9.40 -1.55
C ASN A 14 -8.14 10.66 -0.83
N LEU A 15 -8.33 10.69 0.48
CA LEU A 15 -8.08 11.85 1.34
C LEU A 15 -6.58 11.95 1.70
N LEU A 16 -6.12 13.17 2.00
CA LEU A 16 -4.71 13.45 2.27
C LEU A 16 -4.49 13.62 3.76
N VAL A 17 -3.56 12.85 4.35
CA VAL A 17 -3.22 12.98 5.77
C VAL A 17 -2.77 14.41 6.09
N GLY A 18 -3.38 15.01 7.13
CA GLY A 18 -3.03 16.34 7.61
C GLY A 18 -3.66 17.51 6.86
N ASP A 19 -4.17 17.32 5.64
CA ASP A 19 -4.90 18.36 4.89
C ASP A 19 -6.36 18.47 5.38
N ILE A 20 -6.54 18.80 6.66
CA ILE A 20 -7.85 18.80 7.32
C ILE A 20 -8.83 19.76 6.60
N LYS A 21 -8.34 20.92 6.13
CA LYS A 21 -9.17 21.89 5.39
C LYS A 21 -9.53 21.36 4.01
N GLY A 22 -8.56 20.87 3.23
CA GLY A 22 -8.82 20.35 1.89
C GLY A 22 -9.72 19.10 1.93
N ASN A 23 -9.51 18.20 2.87
CA ASN A 23 -10.40 17.05 3.10
C ASN A 23 -11.83 17.51 3.46
N THR A 24 -11.97 18.50 4.33
CA THR A 24 -13.28 19.10 4.65
C THR A 24 -13.95 19.69 3.41
N ASP A 25 -13.21 20.42 2.58
CA ASP A 25 -13.74 21.00 1.35
C ASP A 25 -14.16 19.93 0.34
N ARG A 26 -13.46 18.79 0.31
CA ARG A 26 -13.84 17.63 -0.50
C ARG A 26 -15.12 16.98 0.01
N ILE A 27 -15.22 16.73 1.31
CA ILE A 27 -16.43 16.21 1.97
C ILE A 27 -17.63 17.12 1.67
N LEU A 28 -17.48 18.44 1.80
CA LEU A 28 -18.53 19.41 1.50
C LEU A 28 -18.91 19.44 0.01
N ARG A 29 -17.94 19.29 -0.91
CA ARG A 29 -18.21 19.16 -2.35
C ARG A 29 -19.00 17.91 -2.66
N THR A 30 -18.63 16.76 -2.07
CA THR A 30 -19.38 15.51 -2.23
C THR A 30 -20.80 15.65 -1.67
N LEU A 31 -20.96 16.25 -0.49
CA LEU A 31 -22.28 16.53 0.08
C LEU A 31 -23.16 17.36 -0.86
N LYS A 32 -22.58 18.40 -1.47
CA LYS A 32 -23.29 19.24 -2.44
C LYS A 32 -23.70 18.45 -3.69
N GLN A 33 -22.85 17.55 -4.19
CA GLN A 33 -23.15 16.69 -5.34
C GLN A 33 -24.28 15.69 -5.05
N GLN A 34 -24.40 15.22 -3.81
CA GLN A 34 -25.42 14.23 -3.42
C GLN A 34 -26.73 14.86 -2.91
N ARG A 35 -26.83 16.19 -2.89
CA ARG A 35 -28.04 16.91 -2.46
C ARG A 35 -29.22 16.55 -3.35
N GLY A 36 -30.30 16.03 -2.75
CA GLY A 36 -31.50 15.59 -3.48
C GLY A 36 -31.41 14.18 -4.06
N HIS A 37 -30.24 13.54 -3.99
CA HIS A 37 -30.04 12.15 -4.41
C HIS A 37 -29.95 11.18 -3.23
N ALA A 38 -29.33 11.62 -2.12
CA ALA A 38 -29.19 10.84 -0.90
C ALA A 38 -29.72 11.59 0.34
N ASP A 39 -30.27 10.84 1.29
CA ASP A 39 -30.61 11.35 2.62
C ASP A 39 -29.39 11.36 3.55
N LEU A 40 -28.44 10.43 3.35
CA LEU A 40 -27.21 10.27 4.13
C LEU A 40 -26.00 10.09 3.22
N VAL A 41 -24.90 10.80 3.49
CA VAL A 41 -23.59 10.55 2.86
C VAL A 41 -22.61 10.01 3.91
N MET A 42 -22.00 8.86 3.61
CA MET A 42 -20.99 8.22 4.45
C MET A 42 -19.58 8.53 3.96
N PHE A 43 -18.68 8.81 4.89
CA PHE A 43 -17.24 9.01 4.67
C PHE A 43 -16.42 8.05 5.55
N SER A 44 -15.20 7.71 5.11
CA SER A 44 -14.35 6.69 5.72
C SER A 44 -13.87 7.04 7.14
N GLU A 45 -13.26 6.05 7.79
CA GLU A 45 -12.56 6.23 9.07
C GLU A 45 -11.53 7.37 8.99
N LEU A 46 -11.52 8.23 10.01
CA LEU A 46 -10.71 9.47 10.08
C LEU A 46 -10.71 10.33 8.81
N ALA A 47 -11.75 10.26 7.96
CA ALA A 47 -11.85 11.01 6.71
C ALA A 47 -11.55 12.51 6.87
N LEU A 48 -11.93 13.11 8.00
CA LEU A 48 -11.66 14.53 8.25
C LEU A 48 -10.17 14.89 8.17
N CYS A 49 -9.28 14.02 8.66
CA CYS A 49 -7.84 14.28 8.72
C CYS A 49 -7.00 13.34 7.85
N GLY A 50 -7.60 12.32 7.22
CA GLY A 50 -6.90 11.23 6.54
C GLY A 50 -6.37 10.17 7.52
N TYR A 51 -6.01 9.01 7.00
CA TYR A 51 -5.54 7.86 7.78
C TYR A 51 -4.32 7.18 7.14
N PRO A 52 -3.29 6.77 7.92
CA PRO A 52 -3.10 7.06 9.35
C PRO A 52 -2.40 8.42 9.58
N PRO A 53 -2.85 9.25 10.54
CA PRO A 53 -2.18 10.53 10.86
C PRO A 53 -1.00 10.41 11.86
N GLU A 54 -0.81 9.24 12.48
CA GLU A 54 0.28 8.97 13.42
C GLU A 54 0.41 10.01 14.55
N ASP A 55 1.63 10.38 14.92
CA ASP A 55 1.95 11.31 16.01
C ASP A 55 1.40 12.75 15.77
N LEU A 56 0.85 13.08 14.58
CA LEU A 56 0.06 14.33 14.41
C LEU A 56 -1.10 14.39 15.39
N LEU A 57 -1.63 13.25 15.82
CA LEU A 57 -2.69 13.13 16.81
C LEU A 57 -2.32 13.69 18.18
N PHE A 58 -1.03 13.78 18.52
CA PHE A 58 -0.57 14.38 19.76
C PHE A 58 -0.53 15.92 19.72
N ARG A 59 -0.64 16.52 18.53
CA ARG A 59 -0.55 17.97 18.41
C ARG A 59 -1.88 18.65 18.76
N ALA A 60 -1.82 19.63 19.67
CA ALA A 60 -3.01 20.37 20.09
C ALA A 60 -3.62 21.21 18.95
N ASP A 61 -2.78 21.83 18.11
CA ASP A 61 -3.20 22.64 16.96
C ASP A 61 -3.91 21.81 15.88
N PHE A 62 -3.43 20.60 15.61
CA PHE A 62 -4.08 19.61 14.74
C PHE A 62 -5.49 19.26 15.23
N ASN A 63 -5.62 18.90 16.52
CA ASN A 63 -6.90 18.57 17.13
C ASN A 63 -7.86 19.76 17.12
N GLN A 64 -7.37 20.97 17.42
CA GLN A 64 -8.17 22.19 17.37
C GLN A 64 -8.71 22.45 15.95
N LEU A 65 -7.88 22.23 14.93
CA LEU A 65 -8.31 22.37 13.54
C LEU A 65 -9.37 21.32 13.17
N CYS A 66 -9.23 20.06 13.60
CA CYS A 66 -10.27 19.04 13.44
C CYS A 66 -11.59 19.48 14.07
N ILE A 67 -11.60 20.02 15.30
CA ILE A 67 -12.81 20.51 15.96
C ILE A 67 -13.48 21.62 15.14
N THR A 68 -12.71 22.61 14.68
CA THR A 68 -13.22 23.72 13.88
C THR A 68 -13.82 23.23 12.56
N GLN A 69 -13.15 22.30 11.86
CA GLN A 69 -13.64 21.78 10.59
C GLN A 69 -14.84 20.82 10.76
N LEU A 70 -14.88 20.04 11.85
CA LEU A 70 -16.04 19.21 12.18
C LEU A 70 -17.29 20.07 12.41
N ALA A 71 -17.15 21.23 13.08
CA ALA A 71 -18.24 22.18 13.25
C ALA A 71 -18.75 22.75 11.91
N ARG A 72 -17.87 22.93 10.91
CA ARG A 72 -18.27 23.27 9.53
C ARG A 72 -19.11 22.16 8.89
N LEU A 73 -18.69 20.90 9.03
CA LEU A 73 -19.46 19.76 8.51
C LEU A 73 -20.83 19.65 9.19
N GLN A 74 -20.88 19.79 10.52
CA GLN A 74 -22.14 19.81 11.26
C GLN A 74 -23.10 20.86 10.68
N LYS A 75 -22.64 22.12 10.50
CA LYS A 75 -23.47 23.19 9.92
C LYS A 75 -23.92 22.91 8.49
N ALA A 76 -23.17 22.13 7.72
CA ALA A 76 -23.52 21.77 6.34
C ALA A 76 -24.56 20.64 6.25
N SER A 77 -24.79 19.89 7.34
CA SER A 77 -25.70 18.73 7.38
C SER A 77 -27.21 19.06 7.35
N VAL A 78 -27.60 20.28 6.98
CA VAL A 78 -28.99 20.76 7.06
C VAL A 78 -29.93 20.01 6.12
N HIS A 79 -29.50 19.75 4.88
CA HIS A 79 -30.34 19.13 3.86
C HIS A 79 -30.05 17.65 3.63
N THR A 80 -28.84 17.21 3.95
CA THR A 80 -28.37 15.84 3.76
C THR A 80 -27.54 15.47 4.98
N ALA A 81 -27.84 14.34 5.60
CA ALA A 81 -27.12 13.86 6.76
C ALA A 81 -25.69 13.44 6.39
N ILE A 82 -24.79 13.51 7.37
CA ILE A 82 -23.36 13.21 7.21
C ILE A 82 -22.96 12.18 8.25
N LEU A 83 -22.33 11.09 7.81
CA LEU A 83 -21.59 10.17 8.67
C LEU A 83 -20.10 10.31 8.36
N VAL A 84 -19.30 10.79 9.32
CA VAL A 84 -17.89 11.11 9.08
C VAL A 84 -16.98 10.64 10.21
N GLY A 85 -15.85 10.01 9.84
CA GLY A 85 -14.78 9.65 10.76
C GLY A 85 -13.84 10.83 11.06
N HIS A 86 -13.44 10.99 12.32
CA HIS A 86 -12.55 12.06 12.77
C HIS A 86 -11.93 11.72 14.14
N PRO A 87 -10.78 12.32 14.51
CA PRO A 87 -10.31 12.27 15.88
C PRO A 87 -11.21 13.14 16.77
N TRP A 88 -11.43 12.73 18.02
CA TRP A 88 -12.20 13.50 18.99
C TRP A 88 -11.50 13.53 20.35
N LYS A 89 -11.18 14.72 20.83
CA LYS A 89 -10.57 14.91 22.15
C LYS A 89 -11.63 15.25 23.19
N GLN A 90 -11.66 14.51 24.30
CA GLN A 90 -12.51 14.75 25.46
C GLN A 90 -11.66 14.69 26.73
N GLY A 91 -11.43 15.86 27.35
CA GLY A 91 -10.43 15.98 28.41
C GLY A 91 -9.05 15.60 27.88
N ASP A 92 -8.36 14.70 28.59
CA ASP A 92 -7.06 14.18 28.21
C ASP A 92 -7.13 12.96 27.27
N GLN A 93 -8.33 12.45 27.01
CA GLN A 93 -8.53 11.28 26.16
C GLN A 93 -8.77 11.70 24.71
N LEU A 94 -8.17 10.94 23.80
CA LEU A 94 -8.37 11.08 22.35
C LEU A 94 -9.04 9.81 21.83
N TYR A 95 -10.03 9.96 20.97
CA TYR A 95 -10.81 8.85 20.42
C TYR A 95 -10.77 8.86 18.90
N ASN A 96 -10.71 7.67 18.31
CA ASN A 96 -11.06 7.45 16.91
C ASN A 96 -12.60 7.42 16.84
N ALA A 97 -13.20 8.46 16.28
CA ALA A 97 -14.63 8.73 16.41
C ALA A 97 -15.34 8.77 15.06
N LEU A 98 -16.63 8.46 15.11
CA LEU A 98 -17.59 8.64 14.03
C LEU A 98 -18.70 9.54 14.56
N SER A 99 -19.08 10.58 13.80
CA SER A 99 -20.23 11.43 14.12
C SER A 99 -21.29 11.35 13.02
N PHE A 100 -22.55 11.25 13.45
CA PHE A 100 -23.74 11.35 12.61
C PHE A 100 -24.37 12.74 12.79
N PHE A 101 -24.38 13.55 11.74
CA PHE A 101 -25.01 14.87 11.74
C PHE A 101 -26.24 14.91 10.82
N SER A 102 -27.31 15.56 11.27
CA SER A 102 -28.50 15.85 10.46
C SER A 102 -29.18 17.11 10.95
N GLU A 103 -29.76 17.89 10.04
CA GLU A 103 -30.45 19.15 10.35
C GLU A 103 -29.57 20.14 11.13
N GLY A 104 -28.26 20.12 10.91
CA GLY A 104 -27.31 20.96 11.64
C GLY A 104 -26.97 20.48 13.07
N LYS A 105 -27.46 19.30 13.48
CA LYS A 105 -27.33 18.76 14.84
C LYS A 105 -26.55 17.45 14.84
N LEU A 106 -25.87 17.18 15.97
CA LEU A 106 -25.28 15.87 16.24
C LEU A 106 -26.39 14.92 16.72
N LEU A 107 -26.66 13.86 15.97
CA LEU A 107 -27.62 12.82 16.37
C LEU A 107 -26.96 11.70 17.18
N GLY A 108 -25.69 11.41 16.90
CA GLY A 108 -24.93 10.40 17.63
C GLY A 108 -23.44 10.50 17.35
N ARG A 109 -22.65 10.16 18.36
CA ARG A 109 -21.20 10.00 18.26
C ARG A 109 -20.82 8.65 18.80
N TYR A 110 -19.96 7.96 18.07
CA TYR A 110 -19.44 6.65 18.42
C TYR A 110 -17.92 6.72 18.52
N PHE A 111 -17.36 5.98 19.47
CA PHE A 111 -15.91 5.83 19.64
C PHE A 111 -15.55 4.38 19.36
N LYS A 112 -14.55 4.17 18.49
CA LYS A 112 -14.04 2.84 18.12
C LYS A 112 -13.71 2.04 19.38
N GLN A 113 -14.25 0.84 19.50
CA GLN A 113 -14.09 0.02 20.71
C GLN A 113 -12.82 -0.81 20.64
N LEU A 114 -12.56 -1.40 19.47
CA LEU A 114 -11.39 -2.24 19.25
C LEU A 114 -10.30 -1.41 18.58
N LEU A 115 -9.18 -1.23 19.28
CA LEU A 115 -8.03 -0.48 18.77
C LEU A 115 -6.94 -1.47 18.30
N PRO A 116 -6.70 -1.61 16.99
CA PRO A 116 -5.68 -2.50 16.48
C PRO A 116 -4.29 -1.99 16.91
N ASN A 117 -3.48 -2.90 17.42
CA ASN A 117 -2.11 -2.62 17.86
C ASN A 117 -1.16 -3.76 17.46
N HIS A 118 -1.30 -4.19 16.22
CA HIS A 118 -0.57 -5.28 15.58
C HIS A 118 -0.26 -4.89 14.13
N SER A 119 0.73 -5.52 13.50
CA SER A 119 1.07 -5.28 12.09
C SER A 119 1.37 -3.78 11.87
N VAL A 120 0.66 -3.12 10.96
CA VAL A 120 0.83 -1.71 10.58
C VAL A 120 0.14 -0.72 11.51
N PHE A 121 -0.57 -1.22 12.53
CA PHE A 121 -1.39 -0.39 13.42
C PHE A 121 -0.78 -0.27 14.81
N ASP A 122 -0.77 0.95 15.35
CA ASP A 122 -0.40 1.26 16.73
C ASP A 122 -1.51 2.12 17.39
N GLU A 123 -2.80 1.85 17.15
CA GLU A 123 -3.89 2.74 17.60
C GLU A 123 -3.97 2.90 19.13
N LYS A 124 -3.52 1.90 19.92
CA LYS A 124 -3.45 2.03 21.38
C LYS A 124 -2.39 3.04 21.84
N ARG A 125 -1.46 3.44 20.97
CA ARG A 125 -0.54 4.56 21.22
C ARG A 125 -1.29 5.90 21.26
N TYR A 126 -2.33 6.05 20.44
CA TYR A 126 -2.97 7.33 20.17
C TYR A 126 -4.32 7.49 20.84
N PHE A 127 -5.12 6.43 20.85
CA PHE A 127 -6.54 6.50 21.17
C PHE A 127 -6.88 5.73 22.44
N THR A 128 -7.93 6.21 23.11
CA THR A 128 -8.66 5.49 24.16
C THR A 128 -9.80 4.69 23.51
N PRO A 129 -10.01 3.43 23.88
CA PRO A 129 -11.12 2.65 23.34
C PRO A 129 -12.46 3.18 23.84
N GLY A 130 -13.47 3.17 22.97
CA GLY A 130 -14.86 3.33 23.36
C GLY A 130 -15.37 2.14 24.18
N ASN A 131 -16.48 2.33 24.89
CA ASN A 131 -17.09 1.30 25.74
C ASN A 131 -18.61 1.16 25.55
N THR A 132 -19.19 1.88 24.58
CA THR A 132 -20.64 1.90 24.32
C THR A 132 -20.93 1.74 22.83
N SER A 133 -21.83 0.83 22.49
CA SER A 133 -22.41 0.74 21.15
C SER A 133 -23.34 1.93 20.87
N CYS A 134 -23.45 2.33 19.61
CA CYS A 134 -24.23 3.49 19.18
C CYS A 134 -25.23 3.12 18.09
N ILE A 135 -26.51 3.42 18.36
CA ILE A 135 -27.60 3.34 17.38
C ILE A 135 -28.14 4.74 17.15
N VAL A 136 -28.30 5.12 15.88
CA VAL A 136 -28.96 6.36 15.48
C VAL A 136 -30.26 6.02 14.77
N GLU A 137 -31.37 6.59 15.24
CA GLU A 137 -32.66 6.51 14.56
C GLU A 137 -32.74 7.57 13.46
N PHE A 138 -32.90 7.14 12.22
CA PHE A 138 -32.96 8.06 11.08
C PHE A 138 -33.92 7.54 10.01
N LYS A 139 -34.86 8.38 9.58
CA LYS A 139 -35.89 8.04 8.55
C LYS A 139 -36.65 6.73 8.85
N GLY A 140 -36.84 6.41 10.14
CA GLY A 140 -37.52 5.19 10.59
C GLY A 140 -36.68 3.91 10.54
N TYR A 141 -35.35 4.04 10.47
CA TYR A 141 -34.40 2.94 10.60
C TYR A 141 -33.52 3.12 11.85
N ARG A 142 -33.19 2.01 12.51
CA ARG A 142 -32.22 1.95 13.61
C ARG A 142 -30.83 1.56 13.07
N LEU A 143 -29.97 2.55 12.84
CA LEU A 143 -28.66 2.38 12.21
C LEU A 143 -27.59 2.13 13.27
N GLY A 144 -26.93 0.97 13.23
CA GLY A 144 -25.83 0.62 14.14
C GLY A 144 -24.48 1.08 13.60
N MET A 145 -23.68 1.75 14.43
CA MET A 145 -22.41 2.37 14.01
C MET A 145 -21.20 1.53 14.42
N LEU A 146 -20.27 1.32 13.48
CA LEU A 146 -19.02 0.60 13.68
C LEU A 146 -17.85 1.34 13.01
N ILE A 147 -16.65 1.17 13.53
CA ILE A 147 -15.43 1.68 12.90
C ILE A 147 -14.44 0.51 12.73
N CYS A 148 -14.16 0.17 11.48
CA CYS A 148 -13.05 -0.69 11.07
C CYS A 148 -12.85 -1.94 11.93
N GLU A 149 -11.83 -1.98 12.79
CA GLU A 149 -11.47 -3.10 13.66
C GLU A 149 -12.66 -3.67 14.46
N ASP A 150 -13.68 -2.87 14.76
CA ASP A 150 -14.89 -3.35 15.44
C ASP A 150 -15.60 -4.50 14.69
N ILE A 151 -15.49 -4.56 13.36
CA ILE A 151 -16.07 -5.64 12.55
C ILE A 151 -15.21 -6.91 12.52
N TRP A 152 -13.99 -6.88 13.06
CA TRP A 152 -13.11 -8.06 13.09
C TRP A 152 -13.37 -8.94 14.32
N SER A 153 -14.24 -8.48 15.23
CA SER A 153 -14.75 -9.24 16.36
C SER A 153 -16.27 -9.39 16.30
N PRO A 154 -16.83 -10.51 16.77
CA PRO A 154 -18.28 -10.64 16.91
C PRO A 154 -18.89 -9.67 17.93
N ASP A 155 -18.16 -9.26 18.98
CA ASP A 155 -18.77 -8.62 20.16
C ASP A 155 -19.42 -7.26 19.87
N PRO A 156 -18.77 -6.28 19.21
CA PRO A 156 -19.40 -4.97 18.92
C PRO A 156 -20.61 -5.12 17.99
N VAL A 157 -20.52 -6.07 17.05
CA VAL A 157 -21.57 -6.38 16.08
C VAL A 157 -22.79 -7.00 16.77
N ASP A 158 -22.58 -7.93 17.70
CA ASP A 158 -23.65 -8.58 18.45
C ASP A 158 -24.29 -7.64 19.46
N ALA A 159 -23.51 -6.78 20.09
CA ALA A 159 -24.03 -5.73 20.96
C ALA A 159 -25.02 -4.81 20.21
N LEU A 160 -24.71 -4.41 18.97
CA LEU A 160 -25.62 -3.61 18.14
C LEU A 160 -26.90 -4.39 17.79
N LYS A 161 -26.79 -5.68 17.43
CA LYS A 161 -27.95 -6.54 17.20
C LYS A 161 -28.84 -6.62 18.44
N ASN A 162 -28.27 -6.84 19.62
CA ASN A 162 -28.99 -6.97 20.88
C ASN A 162 -29.69 -5.66 21.29
N LEU A 163 -29.09 -4.52 20.95
CA LEU A 163 -29.73 -3.20 21.10
C LEU A 163 -30.82 -2.94 20.04
N GLY A 164 -30.98 -3.85 19.08
CA GLY A 164 -32.01 -3.84 18.04
C GLY A 164 -31.68 -2.95 16.84
N ALA A 165 -30.40 -2.89 16.45
CA ALA A 165 -30.01 -2.34 15.16
C ALA A 165 -30.70 -3.10 14.02
N GLU A 166 -31.09 -2.39 12.97
CA GLU A 166 -31.71 -2.96 11.76
C GLU A 166 -30.73 -3.04 10.59
N VAL A 167 -29.72 -2.16 10.56
CA VAL A 167 -28.65 -2.14 9.54
C VAL A 167 -27.36 -1.72 10.22
N LEU A 168 -26.25 -2.38 9.89
CA LEU A 168 -24.92 -2.04 10.36
C LEU A 168 -24.21 -1.12 9.36
N LEU A 169 -23.69 0.02 9.82
CA LEU A 169 -22.89 0.95 9.04
C LEU A 169 -21.46 0.94 9.58
N SER A 170 -20.51 0.51 8.76
CA SER A 170 -19.10 0.48 9.10
C SER A 170 -18.30 1.43 8.22
N ILE A 171 -17.55 2.35 8.83
CA ILE A 171 -16.56 3.20 8.15
C ILE A 171 -15.15 2.67 8.41
N ASN A 172 -14.32 2.63 7.38
CA ASN A 172 -13.08 1.85 7.42
C ASN A 172 -11.92 2.60 6.76
N ALA A 173 -10.73 2.41 7.31
CA ALA A 173 -9.45 2.61 6.67
C ALA A 173 -8.68 1.29 6.71
N SER A 174 -9.21 0.27 6.00
CA SER A 174 -8.60 -1.06 5.93
C SER A 174 -7.55 -1.10 4.82
N PRO A 175 -6.25 -1.27 5.13
CA PRO A 175 -5.20 -1.34 4.14
C PRO A 175 -5.30 -2.64 3.33
N TYR A 176 -4.78 -2.57 2.11
CA TYR A 176 -4.67 -3.66 1.16
C TYR A 176 -3.47 -4.55 1.49
N HIS A 177 -3.70 -5.84 1.33
CA HIS A 177 -2.70 -6.81 0.90
C HIS A 177 -3.43 -7.82 0.02
N ARG A 178 -2.70 -8.63 -0.74
CA ARG A 178 -3.22 -9.54 -1.78
C ARG A 178 -4.40 -10.42 -1.33
N GLU A 179 -4.42 -10.83 -0.05
CA GLU A 179 -5.46 -11.71 0.50
C GLU A 179 -6.60 -10.93 1.20
N LYS A 180 -6.37 -9.66 1.57
CA LYS A 180 -7.33 -8.87 2.35
C LYS A 180 -8.71 -8.75 1.69
N PRO A 181 -8.85 -8.59 0.36
CA PRO A 181 -10.17 -8.54 -0.27
C PRO A 181 -11.01 -9.80 -0.02
N TYR A 182 -10.38 -10.98 -0.09
CA TYR A 182 -11.04 -12.25 0.18
C TYR A 182 -11.40 -12.39 1.67
N ILE A 183 -10.44 -12.13 2.56
CA ILE A 183 -10.63 -12.22 4.02
C ILE A 183 -11.77 -11.30 4.48
N ARG A 184 -11.77 -10.04 4.02
CA ARG A 184 -12.84 -9.08 4.33
C ARG A 184 -14.20 -9.55 3.84
N ASN A 185 -14.28 -10.07 2.61
CA ASN A 185 -15.55 -10.57 2.08
C ASN A 185 -16.12 -11.68 2.96
N GLN A 186 -15.32 -12.68 3.32
CA GLN A 186 -15.77 -13.78 4.18
C GLN A 186 -16.21 -13.29 5.55
N LEU A 187 -15.44 -12.38 6.16
CA LEU A 187 -15.77 -11.76 7.44
C LEU A 187 -17.17 -11.09 7.40
N LEU A 188 -17.39 -10.21 6.42
CA LEU A 188 -18.65 -9.46 6.29
C LEU A 188 -19.85 -10.38 6.03
N ILE A 189 -19.68 -11.38 5.16
CA ILE A 189 -20.71 -12.40 4.88
C ILE A 189 -21.09 -13.15 6.17
N ASN A 190 -20.09 -13.55 6.96
CA ASN A 190 -20.30 -14.26 8.21
C ASN A 190 -21.04 -13.40 9.25
N HIS A 191 -20.72 -12.10 9.35
CA HIS A 191 -21.47 -11.18 10.21
C HIS A 191 -22.94 -11.07 9.79
N CYS A 192 -23.21 -10.89 8.49
CA CYS A 192 -24.57 -10.78 7.98
C CYS A 192 -25.38 -12.03 8.31
N LYS A 193 -24.89 -13.23 7.95
CA LYS A 193 -25.57 -14.50 8.20
C LYS A 193 -25.83 -14.77 9.69
N ARG A 194 -24.85 -14.45 10.54
CA ARG A 194 -24.92 -14.69 11.99
C ARG A 194 -25.87 -13.72 12.68
N THR A 195 -25.86 -12.45 12.28
CA THR A 195 -26.72 -11.43 12.88
C THR A 195 -28.10 -11.36 12.25
N ASN A 196 -28.26 -11.82 11.01
CA ASN A 196 -29.40 -11.55 10.13
C ASN A 196 -29.64 -10.05 9.95
N LEU A 197 -28.56 -9.25 9.92
CA LEU A 197 -28.59 -7.81 9.67
C LEU A 197 -27.85 -7.50 8.36
N PRO A 198 -28.40 -6.63 7.50
CA PRO A 198 -27.66 -6.04 6.39
C PRO A 198 -26.47 -5.22 6.90
N LEU A 199 -25.40 -5.17 6.11
CA LEU A 199 -24.16 -4.47 6.45
C LEU A 199 -23.70 -3.59 5.29
N VAL A 200 -23.47 -2.31 5.58
CA VAL A 200 -22.89 -1.33 4.66
C VAL A 200 -21.46 -1.01 5.10
N TYR A 201 -20.51 -1.34 4.24
CA TYR A 201 -19.06 -1.22 4.47
C TYR A 201 -18.49 -0.14 3.55
N LEU A 202 -18.05 0.98 4.11
CA LEU A 202 -17.35 2.02 3.38
C LEU A 202 -15.87 2.01 3.75
N ASN A 203 -14.99 1.93 2.76
CA ASN A 203 -13.54 1.99 2.94
C ASN A 203 -12.96 3.20 2.22
N GLN A 204 -11.88 3.76 2.76
CA GLN A 204 -11.09 4.74 2.01
C GLN A 204 -10.37 4.08 0.82
N VAL A 205 -9.98 4.89 -0.15
CA VAL A 205 -9.16 4.49 -1.30
C VAL A 205 -7.92 5.38 -1.39
N GLY A 206 -6.87 4.96 -2.10
CA GLY A 206 -5.63 5.75 -2.24
C GLY A 206 -4.51 5.23 -1.37
N THR A 207 -3.36 5.90 -1.37
CA THR A 207 -2.20 5.48 -0.57
C THR A 207 -1.74 6.54 0.41
N GLN A 208 -1.15 6.09 1.51
CA GLN A 208 -0.46 6.91 2.48
C GLN A 208 0.84 6.21 2.82
N ASP A 209 1.95 6.81 2.42
CA ASP A 209 3.28 6.26 2.63
C ASP A 209 3.39 4.83 2.08
N GLU A 210 3.66 3.82 2.93
CA GLU A 210 3.73 2.41 2.52
C GLU A 210 2.35 1.76 2.33
N LEU A 211 1.29 2.32 2.92
CA LEU A 211 -0.03 1.70 2.94
C LEU A 211 -0.84 2.06 1.71
N ILE A 212 -1.44 1.02 1.11
CA ILE A 212 -2.43 1.15 0.06
C ILE A 212 -3.81 0.87 0.65
N PHE A 213 -4.82 1.65 0.29
CA PHE A 213 -6.21 1.41 0.60
C PHE A 213 -6.95 1.17 -0.71
N ASP A 214 -7.52 -0.01 -0.88
CA ASP A 214 -8.11 -0.44 -2.14
C ASP A 214 -9.50 0.13 -2.40
N GLY A 215 -10.12 0.79 -1.41
CA GLY A 215 -11.54 1.10 -1.49
C GLY A 215 -12.35 -0.18 -1.43
N CYS A 216 -12.97 -0.55 -2.56
CA CYS A 216 -13.89 -1.68 -2.66
C CYS A 216 -15.00 -1.62 -1.60
N SER A 217 -15.60 -0.44 -1.43
CA SER A 217 -16.76 -0.24 -0.56
C SER A 217 -17.94 -1.08 -1.06
N LYS A 218 -18.72 -1.66 -0.13
CA LYS A 218 -19.69 -2.73 -0.41
C LYS A 218 -20.93 -2.63 0.47
N ALA A 219 -22.03 -3.21 0.01
CA ALA A 219 -23.21 -3.42 0.84
C ALA A 219 -23.75 -4.84 0.66
N PHE A 220 -24.11 -5.48 1.77
CA PHE A 220 -24.62 -6.84 1.83
C PHE A 220 -26.04 -6.86 2.40
N ASN A 221 -26.87 -7.80 1.94
CA ASN A 221 -28.15 -8.10 2.56
C ASN A 221 -27.96 -8.93 3.85
N ALA A 222 -29.06 -9.21 4.56
CA ALA A 222 -29.04 -9.99 5.81
C ALA A 222 -28.60 -11.46 5.62
N GLN A 223 -28.68 -11.99 4.39
CA GLN A 223 -28.25 -13.35 4.03
C GLN A 223 -26.76 -13.41 3.67
N GLY A 224 -26.09 -12.25 3.60
CA GLY A 224 -24.69 -12.13 3.21
C GLY A 224 -24.48 -12.10 1.69
N ASP A 225 -25.51 -11.87 0.89
CA ASP A 225 -25.35 -11.63 -0.55
C ASP A 225 -24.87 -10.20 -0.78
N LEU A 226 -23.87 -10.06 -1.66
CA LEU A 226 -23.33 -8.77 -2.06
C LEU A 226 -24.31 -8.06 -3.00
N ILE A 227 -24.84 -6.90 -2.59
CA ILE A 227 -25.82 -6.14 -3.38
C ILE A 227 -25.14 -5.01 -4.18
N HIS A 228 -24.20 -4.31 -3.54
CA HIS A 228 -23.48 -3.18 -4.12
C HIS A 228 -21.97 -3.28 -3.87
N ARG A 229 -21.18 -2.79 -4.83
CA ARG A 229 -19.71 -2.72 -4.77
C ARG A 229 -19.19 -1.59 -5.65
N LEU A 230 -18.33 -0.75 -5.08
CA LEU A 230 -17.55 0.27 -5.79
C LEU A 230 -16.24 -0.33 -6.33
N ALA A 231 -15.66 0.31 -7.34
CA ALA A 231 -14.41 -0.11 -7.96
C ALA A 231 -13.23 -0.13 -6.97
N ALA A 232 -12.26 -1.00 -7.25
CA ALA A 232 -10.98 -1.01 -6.56
C ALA A 232 -10.09 0.14 -7.06
N PHE A 233 -9.24 0.69 -6.18
CA PHE A 233 -8.17 1.65 -6.54
C PHE A 233 -8.65 2.90 -7.29
N SER A 234 -9.92 3.26 -7.15
CA SER A 234 -10.55 4.42 -7.80
C SER A 234 -11.45 5.17 -6.82
N GLU A 235 -11.46 6.50 -6.93
CA GLU A 235 -12.48 7.30 -6.27
C GLU A 235 -13.83 7.10 -6.95
N GLU A 236 -14.87 6.91 -6.16
CA GLU A 236 -16.22 6.70 -6.67
C GLU A 236 -17.26 7.08 -5.59
N SER A 237 -18.45 7.44 -6.02
CA SER A 237 -19.61 7.56 -5.14
C SER A 237 -20.79 6.78 -5.70
N LEU A 238 -21.39 5.96 -4.85
CA LEU A 238 -22.57 5.16 -5.20
C LEU A 238 -23.74 5.54 -4.29
N VAL A 239 -24.90 5.80 -4.89
CA VAL A 239 -26.16 6.04 -4.17
C VAL A 239 -27.08 4.85 -4.35
N PHE A 240 -27.65 4.35 -3.27
CA PHE A 240 -28.67 3.31 -3.30
C PHE A 240 -29.69 3.49 -2.17
N ASN A 241 -30.89 2.93 -2.33
CA ASN A 241 -31.91 2.91 -1.30
C ASN A 241 -31.75 1.69 -0.39
N LEU A 242 -31.88 1.85 0.93
CA LEU A 242 -31.77 0.73 1.87
C LEU A 242 -32.75 -0.41 1.61
N LYS A 243 -33.91 -0.16 0.98
CA LYS A 243 -34.83 -1.22 0.59
C LYS A 243 -34.23 -2.20 -0.42
N GLU A 244 -33.26 -1.77 -1.21
CA GLU A 244 -32.56 -2.64 -2.17
C GLU A 244 -31.81 -3.76 -1.44
N LEU A 245 -31.38 -3.54 -0.19
CA LEU A 245 -30.76 -4.59 0.64
C LEU A 245 -31.74 -5.68 1.10
N ALA A 246 -33.05 -5.47 0.94
CA ALA A 246 -34.05 -6.52 1.15
C ALA A 246 -34.39 -7.26 -0.15
N SER A 247 -33.86 -6.83 -1.30
CA SER A 247 -34.13 -7.46 -2.59
C SER A 247 -33.27 -8.72 -2.79
N GLN A 248 -33.84 -9.70 -3.51
CA GLN A 248 -33.12 -10.89 -4.00
C GLN A 248 -32.54 -10.67 -5.41
N GLN A 249 -32.49 -9.43 -5.90
CA GLN A 249 -32.06 -9.16 -7.27
C GLN A 249 -30.55 -9.30 -7.45
N ILE A 250 -30.17 -9.64 -8.68
CA ILE A 250 -28.79 -9.90 -9.11
C ILE A 250 -27.91 -8.66 -8.83
N PRO A 251 -26.68 -8.84 -8.30
CA PRO A 251 -25.81 -7.72 -7.94
C PRO A 251 -25.53 -6.79 -9.13
N LYS A 252 -25.79 -5.48 -8.96
CA LYS A 252 -25.30 -4.43 -9.88
C LYS A 252 -23.95 -3.94 -9.40
N THR A 253 -22.93 -4.78 -9.53
CA THR A 253 -21.61 -4.55 -8.94
C THR A 253 -20.52 -4.49 -10.00
N ALA A 254 -19.48 -3.67 -9.78
CA ALA A 254 -18.19 -3.83 -10.48
C ALA A 254 -17.72 -5.29 -10.40
N ILE A 255 -16.92 -5.82 -11.32
CA ILE A 255 -16.41 -7.21 -11.28
C ILE A 255 -15.08 -7.25 -10.49
N ASP A 256 -14.79 -8.32 -9.76
CA ASP A 256 -13.47 -8.47 -9.13
C ASP A 256 -12.39 -8.55 -10.21
N ALA A 257 -11.43 -7.63 -10.16
CA ALA A 257 -10.25 -7.72 -10.99
C ALA A 257 -9.46 -8.99 -10.65
N ALA A 258 -8.82 -9.60 -11.64
CA ALA A 258 -7.94 -10.75 -11.41
C ALA A 258 -6.83 -10.39 -10.39
N PRO A 259 -6.32 -11.34 -9.58
CA PRO A 259 -5.36 -11.03 -8.51
C PRO A 259 -4.13 -10.23 -8.97
N LEU A 260 -3.57 -10.53 -10.15
CA LEU A 260 -2.43 -9.79 -10.70
C LEU A 260 -2.79 -8.36 -11.11
N ALA A 261 -4.01 -8.14 -11.60
CA ALA A 261 -4.50 -6.82 -11.93
C ALA A 261 -4.62 -5.94 -10.69
N GLN A 262 -5.13 -6.50 -9.59
CA GLN A 262 -5.21 -5.78 -8.31
C GLN A 262 -3.83 -5.37 -7.80
N VAL A 263 -2.84 -6.27 -7.85
CA VAL A 263 -1.46 -5.94 -7.45
C VAL A 263 -0.91 -4.83 -8.34
N TYR A 264 -1.06 -4.92 -9.65
CA TYR A 264 -0.53 -3.91 -10.57
C TYR A 264 -1.18 -2.54 -10.34
N ASP A 265 -2.51 -2.48 -10.22
CA ASP A 265 -3.25 -1.24 -9.98
C ASP A 265 -2.91 -0.64 -8.60
N ALA A 266 -2.67 -1.47 -7.59
CA ALA A 266 -2.18 -1.04 -6.28
C ALA A 266 -0.81 -0.33 -6.38
N LEU A 267 0.14 -0.90 -7.12
CA LEU A 267 1.48 -0.31 -7.33
C LEU A 267 1.41 0.99 -8.13
N VAL A 268 0.58 1.04 -9.19
CA VAL A 268 0.34 2.24 -9.99
C VAL A 268 -0.25 3.36 -9.14
N MET A 269 -1.26 3.06 -8.32
CA MET A 269 -1.86 4.04 -7.41
C MET A 269 -0.85 4.53 -6.38
N ALA A 270 -0.01 3.64 -5.83
CA ALA A 270 1.01 4.02 -4.86
C ALA A 270 2.04 5.00 -5.41
N VAL A 271 2.56 4.76 -6.61
CA VAL A 271 3.48 5.71 -7.26
C VAL A 271 2.77 7.04 -7.54
N ARG A 272 1.55 7.00 -8.07
CA ARG A 272 0.77 8.21 -8.40
C ARG A 272 0.54 9.06 -7.16
N ASP A 273 0.09 8.45 -6.08
CA ASP A 273 -0.27 9.15 -4.86
C ASP A 273 0.98 9.65 -4.13
N TYR A 274 2.03 8.83 -4.00
CA TYR A 274 3.27 9.26 -3.34
C TYR A 274 3.89 10.48 -4.05
N VAL A 275 3.96 10.45 -5.38
CA VAL A 275 4.50 11.58 -6.17
C VAL A 275 3.61 12.82 -6.00
N ASN A 276 2.30 12.70 -6.23
CA ASN A 276 1.41 13.86 -6.27
C ASN A 276 1.13 14.46 -4.89
N LYS A 277 0.92 13.63 -3.86
CA LYS A 277 0.61 14.08 -2.49
C LYS A 277 1.80 14.76 -1.82
N ASN A 278 3.03 14.38 -2.18
CA ASN A 278 4.24 15.05 -1.73
C ASN A 278 4.67 16.23 -2.62
N GLY A 279 3.84 16.64 -3.58
CA GLY A 279 4.06 17.84 -4.39
C GLY A 279 5.01 17.66 -5.57
N PHE A 280 5.63 16.49 -5.74
CA PHE A 280 6.41 16.18 -6.94
C PHE A 280 5.52 16.18 -8.19
N LYS A 281 6.14 16.45 -9.33
CA LYS A 281 5.48 16.47 -10.65
C LYS A 281 6.04 15.44 -11.62
N THR A 282 7.25 14.97 -11.35
CA THR A 282 8.02 14.13 -12.25
C THR A 282 8.86 13.13 -11.46
N ALA A 283 9.16 12.00 -12.06
CA ALA A 283 9.98 10.93 -11.50
C ALA A 283 11.16 10.60 -12.43
N ILE A 284 12.25 10.12 -11.84
CA ILE A 284 13.42 9.59 -12.55
C ILE A 284 13.76 8.20 -12.01
N LEU A 285 14.22 7.31 -12.88
CA LEU A 285 14.79 6.02 -12.46
C LEU A 285 15.99 5.61 -13.32
N GLY A 286 16.82 4.73 -12.78
CA GLY A 286 17.85 4.04 -13.54
C GLY A 286 17.24 2.91 -14.38
N LEU A 287 17.44 2.91 -15.69
CA LEU A 287 16.93 1.85 -16.58
C LEU A 287 18.07 0.95 -17.02
N SER A 288 18.22 -0.22 -16.38
CA SER A 288 19.37 -1.12 -16.61
C SER A 288 19.20 -2.08 -17.79
N GLY A 289 17.99 -2.15 -18.38
CA GLY A 289 17.61 -3.22 -19.30
C GLY A 289 17.21 -4.52 -18.60
N GLY A 290 17.30 -4.59 -17.27
CA GLY A 290 16.80 -5.68 -16.45
C GLY A 290 15.32 -5.56 -16.11
N ILE A 291 14.70 -6.68 -15.75
CA ILE A 291 13.25 -6.79 -15.57
C ILE A 291 12.68 -5.89 -14.46
N ASP A 292 13.41 -5.66 -13.37
CA ASP A 292 12.90 -4.87 -12.24
C ASP A 292 12.79 -3.39 -12.62
N SER A 293 13.82 -2.84 -13.25
CA SER A 293 13.78 -1.46 -13.78
C SER A 293 12.77 -1.32 -14.91
N ALA A 294 12.61 -2.35 -15.75
CA ALA A 294 11.62 -2.38 -16.82
C ALA A 294 10.17 -2.35 -16.29
N LEU A 295 9.86 -3.17 -15.28
CA LEU A 295 8.54 -3.16 -14.64
C LEU A 295 8.30 -1.84 -13.90
N THR A 296 9.31 -1.33 -13.18
CA THR A 296 9.23 -0.05 -12.47
C THR A 296 8.92 1.10 -13.42
N LEU A 297 9.59 1.15 -14.59
CA LEU A 297 9.32 2.13 -15.63
C LEU A 297 7.87 2.04 -16.13
N ALA A 298 7.38 0.83 -16.43
CA ALA A 298 6.00 0.64 -16.88
C ALA A 298 4.97 1.15 -15.85
N ILE A 299 5.17 0.81 -14.56
CA ILE A 299 4.32 1.28 -13.47
C ILE A 299 4.38 2.81 -13.34
N ALA A 300 5.57 3.40 -13.42
CA ALA A 300 5.75 4.85 -13.32
C ALA A 300 5.04 5.60 -14.46
N VAL A 301 5.11 5.07 -15.69
CA VAL A 301 4.42 5.66 -16.86
C VAL A 301 2.91 5.55 -16.72
N ASP A 302 2.37 4.42 -16.25
CA ASP A 302 0.93 4.26 -16.01
C ASP A 302 0.44 5.13 -14.83
N ALA A 303 1.32 5.43 -13.88
CA ALA A 303 1.01 6.28 -12.74
C ALA A 303 1.01 7.78 -13.09
N LEU A 304 2.03 8.26 -13.83
CA LEU A 304 2.35 9.68 -14.00
C LEU A 304 2.27 10.19 -15.43
N THR A 305 2.15 9.31 -16.43
CA THR A 305 2.32 9.52 -17.89
C THR A 305 3.77 9.65 -18.34
N ALA A 306 4.04 9.29 -19.60
CA ALA A 306 5.38 9.27 -20.20
C ALA A 306 6.12 10.61 -20.11
N LYS A 307 5.41 11.74 -20.24
CA LYS A 307 6.01 13.09 -20.16
C LYS A 307 6.56 13.45 -18.78
N ASN A 308 6.10 12.76 -17.73
CA ASN A 308 6.47 13.03 -16.35
C ASN A 308 7.46 12.00 -15.80
N VAL A 309 7.96 11.09 -16.65
CA VAL A 309 8.93 10.06 -16.29
C VAL A 309 10.17 10.20 -17.16
N GLN A 310 11.34 10.27 -16.52
CA GLN A 310 12.64 10.25 -17.19
C GLN A 310 13.39 8.97 -16.82
N ALA A 311 14.02 8.33 -17.79
CA ALA A 311 14.94 7.22 -17.54
C ALA A 311 16.39 7.66 -17.75
N LEU A 312 17.29 7.10 -16.95
CA LEU A 312 18.73 7.26 -17.11
C LEU A 312 19.39 5.89 -17.24
N MET A 313 19.99 5.62 -18.39
CA MET A 313 20.87 4.47 -18.59
C MET A 313 22.30 4.87 -18.25
N MET A 314 22.98 4.06 -17.46
CA MET A 314 24.30 4.36 -16.88
C MET A 314 25.25 3.19 -17.11
N PRO A 315 25.73 3.02 -18.37
CA PRO A 315 26.54 1.87 -18.75
C PRO A 315 27.94 1.91 -18.13
N PHE A 316 28.54 0.74 -18.01
CA PHE A 316 29.94 0.54 -17.61
C PHE A 316 30.59 -0.58 -18.46
N ARG A 317 31.86 -0.91 -18.21
CA ARG A 317 32.68 -1.91 -18.95
C ARG A 317 31.97 -3.25 -19.17
N TYR A 318 31.16 -3.66 -18.21
CA TYR A 318 30.49 -4.96 -18.18
C TYR A 318 29.04 -4.91 -18.65
N THR A 319 28.52 -3.72 -18.97
CA THR A 319 27.15 -3.57 -19.46
C THR A 319 27.06 -4.10 -20.88
N SER A 320 26.16 -5.07 -21.11
CA SER A 320 25.99 -5.67 -22.43
C SER A 320 25.32 -4.69 -23.42
N GLU A 321 25.67 -4.79 -24.70
CA GLU A 321 24.97 -4.04 -25.77
C GLU A 321 23.48 -4.40 -25.80
N GLU A 322 23.14 -5.64 -25.48
CA GLU A 322 21.76 -6.12 -25.35
C GLU A 322 21.00 -5.34 -24.27
N SER A 323 21.54 -5.20 -23.06
CA SER A 323 20.94 -4.41 -21.97
C SER A 323 20.69 -2.96 -22.37
N ILE A 324 21.65 -2.32 -23.05
CA ILE A 324 21.50 -0.96 -23.60
C ILE A 324 20.37 -0.91 -24.63
N ASN A 325 20.34 -1.86 -25.56
CA ASN A 325 19.33 -1.91 -26.61
C ASN A 325 17.93 -2.16 -26.05
N TYR A 326 17.77 -3.02 -25.05
CA TYR A 326 16.48 -3.25 -24.40
C TYR A 326 15.97 -2.00 -23.66
N ALA A 327 16.85 -1.30 -22.96
CA ALA A 327 16.51 -0.02 -22.32
C ALA A 327 16.02 1.01 -23.36
N ARG A 328 16.73 1.15 -24.49
CA ARG A 328 16.32 2.03 -25.61
C ARG A 328 14.99 1.61 -26.23
N GLN A 329 14.79 0.32 -26.48
CA GLN A 329 13.54 -0.22 -27.05
C GLN A 329 12.35 0.06 -26.15
N GLN A 330 12.47 -0.21 -24.85
CA GLN A 330 11.41 0.08 -23.89
C GLN A 330 11.10 1.57 -23.82
N ALA A 331 12.14 2.41 -23.75
CA ALA A 331 11.96 3.85 -23.70
C ALA A 331 11.22 4.38 -24.95
N GLN A 332 11.56 3.86 -26.13
CA GLN A 332 10.87 4.18 -27.38
C GLN A 332 9.40 3.73 -27.37
N LYS A 333 9.13 2.48 -26.96
CA LYS A 333 7.76 1.93 -26.87
C LYS A 333 6.87 2.75 -25.95
N GLN A 334 7.40 3.19 -24.82
CA GLN A 334 6.66 4.00 -23.83
C GLN A 334 6.77 5.51 -24.07
N LYS A 335 7.50 5.94 -25.11
CA LYS A 335 7.69 7.35 -25.51
C LYS A 335 8.25 8.21 -24.36
N ILE A 336 9.19 7.66 -23.60
CA ILE A 336 9.85 8.37 -22.49
C ILE A 336 11.23 8.89 -22.92
N ALA A 337 11.68 9.96 -22.26
CA ALA A 337 13.03 10.47 -22.45
C ALA A 337 14.04 9.54 -21.77
N LEU A 338 14.89 8.89 -22.56
CA LEU A 338 16.05 8.15 -22.09
C LEU A 338 17.31 8.99 -22.28
N LYS A 339 18.03 9.23 -21.19
CA LYS A 339 19.36 9.82 -21.21
C LYS A 339 20.40 8.74 -20.93
N GLU A 340 21.60 8.92 -21.46
CA GLU A 340 22.72 8.00 -21.24
C GLU A 340 23.89 8.78 -20.65
N ILE A 341 24.42 8.30 -19.52
CA ILE A 341 25.61 8.87 -18.90
C ILE A 341 26.56 7.72 -18.57
N ASP A 342 27.70 7.70 -19.26
CA ASP A 342 28.75 6.74 -18.98
C ASP A 342 29.36 6.98 -17.58
N ILE A 343 29.38 5.94 -16.74
CA ILE A 343 29.97 6.02 -15.39
C ILE A 343 31.47 5.77 -15.36
N HIS A 344 32.09 5.32 -16.46
CA HIS A 344 33.53 5.01 -16.50
C HIS A 344 34.41 6.15 -15.98
N PRO A 345 34.24 7.43 -16.40
CA PRO A 345 35.13 8.51 -15.97
C PRO A 345 35.03 8.77 -14.45
N ILE A 346 33.83 8.65 -13.89
CA ILE A 346 33.57 8.85 -12.46
C ILE A 346 34.19 7.71 -11.66
N PHE A 347 33.98 6.48 -12.13
CA PHE A 347 34.54 5.28 -11.51
C PHE A 347 36.07 5.32 -11.50
N ASP A 348 36.70 5.60 -12.65
CA ASP A 348 38.16 5.63 -12.77
C ASP A 348 38.77 6.77 -11.93
N ALA A 349 38.11 7.92 -11.84
CA ALA A 349 38.56 9.00 -10.97
C ALA A 349 38.58 8.59 -9.49
N VAL A 350 37.51 7.94 -9.01
CA VAL A 350 37.44 7.46 -7.61
C VAL A 350 38.46 6.34 -7.38
N MET A 351 38.55 5.36 -8.30
CA MET A 351 39.53 4.29 -8.20
C MET A 351 40.97 4.80 -8.22
N GLY A 352 41.26 5.85 -8.99
CA GLY A 352 42.58 6.50 -9.00
C GLY A 352 42.97 7.06 -7.62
N GLN A 353 42.01 7.62 -6.88
CA GLN A 353 42.25 8.10 -5.51
C GLN A 353 42.40 6.95 -4.50
N LEU A 354 41.70 5.83 -4.72
CA LEU A 354 41.74 4.66 -3.84
C LEU A 354 42.94 3.74 -4.11
N ALA A 355 43.55 3.82 -5.30
CA ALA A 355 44.62 2.92 -5.74
C ALA A 355 45.80 2.80 -4.76
N PRO A 356 46.33 3.89 -4.14
CA PRO A 356 47.40 3.77 -3.15
C PRO A 356 46.99 2.97 -1.91
N PHE A 357 45.73 3.05 -1.51
CA PHE A 357 45.19 2.36 -0.32
C PHE A 357 44.84 0.90 -0.60
N PHE A 358 44.52 0.55 -1.85
CA PHE A 358 44.17 -0.81 -2.27
C PHE A 358 45.37 -1.60 -2.82
N ALA A 359 46.57 -1.02 -2.80
CA ALA A 359 47.77 -1.68 -3.31
C ALA A 359 47.98 -3.07 -2.68
N GLY A 360 48.13 -4.09 -3.54
CA GLY A 360 48.32 -5.49 -3.12
C GLY A 360 47.04 -6.22 -2.69
N ARG A 361 45.86 -5.58 -2.74
CA ARG A 361 44.56 -6.23 -2.50
C ARG A 361 43.94 -6.70 -3.83
N LYS A 362 43.21 -7.81 -3.78
CA LYS A 362 42.43 -8.32 -4.92
C LYS A 362 41.12 -7.54 -5.02
N LYS A 363 40.60 -7.39 -6.25
CA LYS A 363 39.25 -6.86 -6.47
C LYS A 363 38.22 -7.76 -5.79
N ASP A 364 37.19 -7.14 -5.23
CA ASP A 364 36.07 -7.81 -4.59
C ASP A 364 34.77 -6.99 -4.75
N THR A 365 33.79 -7.23 -3.89
CA THR A 365 32.50 -6.49 -3.89
C THR A 365 32.66 -4.98 -3.75
N THR A 366 33.83 -4.48 -3.32
CA THR A 366 34.13 -3.05 -3.20
C THR A 366 34.03 -2.34 -4.55
N GLU A 367 34.68 -2.86 -5.59
CA GLU A 367 34.63 -2.28 -6.93
C GLU A 367 33.23 -2.41 -7.56
N GLU A 368 32.54 -3.52 -7.34
CA GLU A 368 31.15 -3.72 -7.80
C GLU A 368 30.21 -2.68 -7.17
N ASN A 369 30.29 -2.51 -5.84
CA ASN A 369 29.50 -1.55 -5.10
C ASN A 369 29.82 -0.09 -5.50
N LEU A 370 31.07 0.21 -5.87
CA LEU A 370 31.43 1.55 -6.33
C LEU A 370 30.70 1.91 -7.63
N GLN A 371 30.54 0.97 -8.56
CA GLN A 371 29.75 1.19 -9.78
C GLN A 371 28.30 1.57 -9.43
N ALA A 372 27.66 0.83 -8.52
CA ALA A 372 26.30 1.11 -8.08
C ALA A 372 26.19 2.50 -7.40
N ARG A 373 27.17 2.88 -6.57
CA ARG A 373 27.21 4.20 -5.92
C ARG A 373 27.41 5.36 -6.90
N CYS A 374 28.20 5.18 -7.95
CA CYS A 374 28.30 6.18 -9.03
C CYS A 374 26.93 6.42 -9.69
N ARG A 375 26.16 5.34 -9.93
CA ARG A 375 24.80 5.42 -10.50
C ARG A 375 23.83 6.14 -9.57
N GLY A 376 23.82 5.76 -8.28
CA GLY A 376 23.00 6.41 -7.26
C GLY A 376 23.29 7.92 -7.15
N MET A 377 24.58 8.30 -7.14
CA MET A 377 25.00 9.69 -7.12
C MET A 377 24.47 10.49 -8.32
N LEU A 378 24.54 9.94 -9.52
CA LEU A 378 24.04 10.60 -10.73
C LEU A 378 22.52 10.80 -10.70
N LEU A 379 21.76 9.77 -10.31
CA LEU A 379 20.30 9.87 -10.18
C LEU A 379 19.90 10.94 -9.15
N MET A 380 20.57 10.96 -7.99
CA MET A 380 20.32 11.97 -6.95
C MET A 380 20.71 13.38 -7.43
N ALA A 381 21.82 13.54 -8.16
CA ALA A 381 22.20 14.83 -8.72
C ALA A 381 21.16 15.36 -9.72
N MET A 382 20.63 14.48 -10.58
CA MET A 382 19.56 14.81 -11.52
C MET A 382 18.27 15.17 -10.80
N ALA A 383 17.88 14.39 -9.79
CA ALA A 383 16.72 14.67 -8.95
C ALA A 383 16.80 16.04 -8.27
N ASN A 384 17.95 16.36 -7.66
CA ASN A 384 18.17 17.65 -7.01
C ASN A 384 18.10 18.82 -7.99
N LYS A 385 18.63 18.66 -9.21
CA LYS A 385 18.65 19.73 -10.21
C LYS A 385 17.28 20.02 -10.81
N PHE A 386 16.47 18.98 -11.04
CA PHE A 386 15.23 19.08 -11.81
C PHE A 386 13.95 18.85 -10.97
N GLY A 387 14.10 18.59 -9.66
CA GLY A 387 12.97 18.35 -8.76
C GLY A 387 12.25 17.02 -9.02
N HIS A 388 12.95 16.01 -9.55
CA HIS A 388 12.41 14.67 -9.71
C HIS A 388 12.42 13.92 -8.38
N ILE A 389 11.47 13.00 -8.19
CA ILE A 389 11.64 11.93 -7.21
C ILE A 389 12.40 10.77 -7.87
N VAL A 390 13.38 10.19 -7.19
CA VAL A 390 14.07 8.98 -7.66
C VAL A 390 13.25 7.75 -7.26
N LEU A 391 12.83 6.95 -8.24
CA LEU A 391 12.21 5.64 -8.02
C LEU A 391 13.29 4.55 -8.04
N THR A 392 13.45 3.83 -6.93
CA THR A 392 14.34 2.66 -6.87
C THR A 392 13.61 1.42 -7.39
N THR A 393 14.39 0.40 -7.76
CA THR A 393 13.92 -0.77 -8.50
C THR A 393 14.21 -2.08 -7.78
N GLY A 394 14.56 -2.03 -6.49
CA GLY A 394 14.90 -3.22 -5.72
C GLY A 394 13.64 -4.02 -5.40
N ASN A 395 13.67 -5.33 -5.63
CA ASN A 395 12.51 -6.17 -5.31
C ASN A 395 12.62 -6.79 -3.91
N LYS A 396 11.50 -7.35 -3.39
CA LYS A 396 11.44 -7.94 -2.05
C LYS A 396 12.51 -9.02 -1.84
N SER A 397 12.79 -9.82 -2.87
CA SER A 397 13.73 -10.93 -2.79
C SER A 397 15.17 -10.44 -2.62
N GLU A 398 15.57 -9.42 -3.39
CA GLU A 398 16.89 -8.77 -3.29
C GLU A 398 17.08 -8.07 -1.94
N LEU A 399 16.08 -7.28 -1.52
CA LEU A 399 16.11 -6.57 -0.24
C LEU A 399 16.12 -7.55 0.95
N ALA A 400 15.43 -8.69 0.84
CA ALA A 400 15.40 -9.72 1.88
C ALA A 400 16.81 -10.22 2.18
N VAL A 401 17.53 -10.72 1.17
CA VAL A 401 18.86 -11.33 1.36
C VAL A 401 20.00 -10.32 1.29
N GLY A 402 19.68 -9.03 1.14
CA GLY A 402 20.64 -7.94 1.03
C GLY A 402 21.50 -7.98 -0.23
N TYR A 403 20.94 -8.51 -1.32
CA TYR A 403 21.53 -8.46 -2.66
C TYR A 403 21.30 -7.06 -3.26
N SER A 404 21.87 -6.07 -2.58
CA SER A 404 21.73 -4.65 -2.87
C SER A 404 22.93 -3.87 -2.32
N THR A 405 23.15 -2.68 -2.88
CA THR A 405 24.22 -1.76 -2.49
C THR A 405 23.66 -0.53 -1.78
N LEU A 406 24.01 -0.37 -0.50
CA LEU A 406 23.73 0.87 0.23
C LEU A 406 24.31 2.08 -0.51
N TYR A 407 23.44 3.08 -0.71
CA TYR A 407 23.72 4.32 -1.44
C TYR A 407 24.04 4.12 -2.93
N GLY A 408 23.78 2.93 -3.47
CA GLY A 408 23.84 2.62 -4.88
C GLY A 408 22.44 2.44 -5.47
N ASP A 409 22.06 1.21 -5.75
CA ASP A 409 20.71 0.84 -6.22
C ASP A 409 19.60 1.17 -5.22
N MET A 410 19.91 1.22 -3.92
CA MET A 410 18.99 1.64 -2.86
C MET A 410 18.81 3.17 -2.76
N ALA A 411 19.58 3.96 -3.52
CA ALA A 411 19.52 5.42 -3.46
C ALA A 411 18.28 5.96 -4.18
N GLY A 412 17.26 6.33 -3.41
CA GLY A 412 16.10 7.05 -3.93
C GLY A 412 15.07 7.39 -2.87
N GLY A 413 13.92 7.90 -3.30
CA GLY A 413 12.89 8.39 -2.39
C GLY A 413 11.61 7.55 -2.35
N PHE A 414 11.45 6.60 -3.28
CA PHE A 414 10.36 5.62 -3.26
C PHE A 414 10.77 4.35 -3.99
N ASP A 415 10.62 3.18 -3.35
CA ASP A 415 10.91 1.88 -3.93
C ASP A 415 9.62 1.22 -4.40
N VAL A 416 9.42 1.13 -5.70
CA VAL A 416 8.16 0.65 -6.29
C VAL A 416 7.96 -0.85 -6.07
N LEU A 417 9.05 -1.61 -5.98
CA LEU A 417 9.03 -3.08 -5.95
C LEU A 417 9.42 -3.65 -4.58
N LYS A 418 9.54 -2.79 -3.56
CA LYS A 418 9.97 -3.14 -2.20
C LYS A 418 9.33 -4.39 -1.62
N ASP A 419 8.03 -4.58 -1.83
CA ASP A 419 7.24 -5.71 -1.31
C ASP A 419 6.75 -6.65 -2.43
N VAL A 420 7.42 -6.64 -3.59
CA VAL A 420 7.16 -7.51 -4.73
C VAL A 420 8.29 -8.53 -4.85
N SER A 421 8.02 -9.82 -4.64
CA SER A 421 9.02 -10.89 -4.85
C SER A 421 9.45 -10.98 -6.33
N LYS A 422 10.66 -11.45 -6.63
CA LYS A 422 11.16 -11.60 -8.01
C LYS A 422 10.22 -12.43 -8.89
N THR A 423 9.69 -13.54 -8.38
CA THR A 423 8.73 -14.38 -9.10
C THR A 423 7.45 -13.61 -9.47
N LEU A 424 7.02 -12.68 -8.62
CA LEU A 424 5.89 -11.79 -8.88
C LEU A 424 6.25 -10.67 -9.87
N VAL A 425 7.50 -10.15 -9.87
CA VAL A 425 7.99 -9.21 -10.90
C VAL A 425 7.79 -9.80 -12.30
N PHE A 426 8.22 -11.05 -12.53
CA PHE A 426 8.02 -11.74 -13.81
C PHE A 426 6.53 -11.88 -14.19
N LYS A 427 5.68 -12.24 -13.23
CA LYS A 427 4.22 -12.38 -13.47
C LYS A 427 3.58 -11.03 -13.81
N LEU A 428 3.99 -9.95 -13.13
CA LEU A 428 3.48 -8.60 -13.37
C LEU A 428 3.96 -8.03 -14.70
N ALA A 429 5.21 -8.28 -15.11
CA ALA A 429 5.71 -7.87 -16.41
C ALA A 429 4.91 -8.52 -17.56
N LYS A 430 4.66 -9.84 -17.46
CA LYS A 430 3.82 -10.58 -18.42
C LYS A 430 2.38 -10.05 -18.42
N TYR A 431 1.80 -9.85 -17.23
CA TYR A 431 0.47 -9.27 -17.10
C TYR A 431 0.38 -7.89 -17.76
N ARG A 432 1.37 -7.02 -17.54
CA ARG A 432 1.35 -5.65 -18.08
C ARG A 432 1.39 -5.62 -19.61
N ASN A 433 2.17 -6.50 -20.24
CA ASN A 433 2.18 -6.62 -21.70
C ASN A 433 0.86 -7.18 -22.24
N ALA A 434 0.20 -8.07 -21.50
CA ALA A 434 -1.08 -8.66 -21.91
C ALA A 434 -2.29 -7.73 -21.73
N ARG A 435 -2.28 -6.87 -20.70
CA ARG A 435 -3.43 -6.05 -20.25
C ARG A 435 -4.10 -5.25 -21.39
N ASP A 436 -3.30 -4.59 -22.21
CA ASP A 436 -3.79 -3.68 -23.27
C ASP A 436 -3.45 -4.18 -24.68
N GLY A 437 -2.91 -5.40 -24.81
CA GLY A 437 -2.39 -5.93 -26.07
C GLY A 437 -1.17 -5.17 -26.62
N VAL A 438 -0.51 -4.34 -25.78
CA VAL A 438 0.67 -3.56 -26.15
C VAL A 438 1.87 -4.06 -25.37
N GLU A 439 2.86 -4.59 -26.09
CA GLU A 439 4.14 -4.96 -25.51
C GLU A 439 4.95 -3.70 -25.17
N VAL A 440 4.93 -3.31 -23.90
CA VAL A 440 5.68 -2.15 -23.40
C VAL A 440 7.02 -2.55 -22.79
N ILE A 441 7.13 -3.77 -22.23
CA ILE A 441 8.39 -4.35 -21.74
C ILE A 441 8.89 -5.32 -22.82
N PRO A 442 10.10 -5.14 -23.40
CA PRO A 442 10.61 -6.03 -24.43
C PRO A 442 10.61 -7.49 -23.98
N GLN A 443 10.09 -8.39 -24.82
CA GLN A 443 9.95 -9.82 -24.45
C GLN A 443 11.29 -10.47 -24.05
N ALA A 444 12.39 -10.09 -24.70
CA ALA A 444 13.73 -10.56 -24.35
C ALA A 444 14.17 -10.20 -22.91
N VAL A 445 13.66 -9.10 -22.33
CA VAL A 445 13.90 -8.74 -20.91
C VAL A 445 13.20 -9.72 -19.97
N ILE A 446 12.06 -10.27 -20.38
CA ILE A 446 11.28 -11.25 -19.59
C ILE A 446 11.87 -12.66 -19.70
N ASP A 447 12.46 -13.00 -20.85
CA ASP A 447 12.93 -14.37 -21.12
C ASP A 447 14.38 -14.61 -20.66
N ARG A 448 15.15 -13.55 -20.39
CA ARG A 448 16.55 -13.67 -19.95
C ARG A 448 16.69 -13.94 -18.44
N PRO A 449 17.77 -14.63 -18.02
CA PRO A 449 18.12 -14.74 -16.60
C PRO A 449 18.36 -13.37 -15.94
N PRO A 450 17.93 -13.17 -14.67
CA PRO A 450 18.29 -11.98 -13.90
C PRO A 450 19.80 -11.80 -13.69
N SER A 451 20.27 -10.56 -13.81
CA SER A 451 21.66 -10.17 -13.57
C SER A 451 21.78 -8.69 -13.24
N ALA A 452 22.73 -8.35 -12.36
CA ALA A 452 23.12 -6.97 -12.03
C ALA A 452 24.22 -6.40 -12.95
N GLU A 453 24.86 -7.23 -13.79
CA GLU A 453 25.96 -6.86 -14.71
C GLU A 453 27.09 -6.02 -14.04
N LEU A 454 27.46 -6.34 -12.79
CA LEU A 454 28.56 -5.69 -12.06
C LEU A 454 29.92 -6.35 -12.31
N ALA A 455 29.90 -7.59 -12.82
CA ALA A 455 31.08 -8.37 -13.20
C ALA A 455 30.82 -9.15 -14.52
N PRO A 456 31.87 -9.60 -15.24
CA PRO A 456 31.71 -10.36 -16.48
C PRO A 456 30.89 -11.65 -16.31
N ASN A 457 29.90 -11.86 -17.18
CA ASN A 457 29.04 -13.06 -17.22
C ASN A 457 28.29 -13.38 -15.90
N GLN A 458 28.07 -12.36 -15.06
CA GLN A 458 27.40 -12.51 -13.76
C GLN A 458 25.94 -12.90 -13.90
N THR A 459 25.46 -13.79 -13.03
CA THR A 459 24.03 -14.04 -12.80
C THR A 459 23.71 -14.00 -11.31
N ASP A 460 22.46 -13.70 -10.94
CA ASP A 460 22.06 -13.70 -9.53
C ASP A 460 22.22 -15.09 -8.87
N GLN A 461 22.15 -16.16 -9.68
CA GLN A 461 22.28 -17.55 -9.24
C GLN A 461 23.71 -17.93 -8.85
N ASP A 462 24.70 -17.07 -9.14
CA ASP A 462 26.09 -17.27 -8.69
C ASP A 462 26.18 -17.21 -7.15
N GLN A 463 25.27 -16.48 -6.49
CA GLN A 463 25.25 -16.29 -5.04
C GLN A 463 23.97 -16.83 -4.37
N LEU A 464 22.85 -16.79 -5.09
CA LEU A 464 21.51 -17.10 -4.57
C LEU A 464 20.96 -18.42 -5.14
N PRO A 465 20.09 -19.14 -4.40
CA PRO A 465 19.33 -20.23 -4.98
C PRO A 465 18.36 -19.68 -6.06
N PRO A 466 17.83 -20.54 -6.96
CA PRO A 466 16.83 -20.12 -7.94
C PRO A 466 15.66 -19.38 -7.27
N TYR A 467 15.20 -18.29 -7.88
CA TYR A 467 14.19 -17.41 -7.29
C TYR A 467 12.89 -18.12 -6.89
N ALA A 468 12.48 -19.17 -7.60
CA ALA A 468 11.31 -19.97 -7.21
C ALA A 468 11.50 -20.66 -5.84
N VAL A 469 12.72 -21.10 -5.53
CA VAL A 469 13.07 -21.69 -4.22
C VAL A 469 13.27 -20.59 -3.19
N LEU A 470 14.00 -19.53 -3.54
CA LEU A 470 14.24 -18.39 -2.67
C LEU A 470 12.93 -17.77 -2.18
N ASP A 471 12.04 -17.40 -3.11
CA ASP A 471 10.80 -16.71 -2.79
C ASP A 471 9.86 -17.57 -1.94
N LYS A 472 9.85 -18.91 -2.14
CA LYS A 472 9.09 -19.84 -1.28
C LYS A 472 9.59 -19.79 0.17
N ILE A 473 10.92 -19.82 0.37
CA ILE A 473 11.54 -19.73 1.69
C ILE A 473 11.27 -18.36 2.33
N LEU A 474 11.39 -17.28 1.54
CA LEU A 474 11.12 -15.92 2.01
C LEU A 474 9.66 -15.72 2.40
N GLU A 475 8.70 -16.23 1.63
CA GLU A 475 7.28 -16.18 1.97
C GLU A 475 7.01 -16.88 3.31
N GLY A 476 7.51 -18.11 3.51
CA GLY A 476 7.34 -18.82 4.76
C GLY A 476 8.01 -18.12 5.95
N TYR A 477 9.28 -17.74 5.83
CA TYR A 477 10.03 -17.14 6.94
C TYR A 477 9.58 -15.71 7.27
N LEU A 478 9.33 -14.87 6.26
CA LEU A 478 9.01 -13.45 6.49
C LEU A 478 7.52 -13.22 6.69
N GLU A 479 6.68 -13.84 5.85
CA GLU A 479 5.25 -13.55 5.80
C GLU A 479 4.44 -14.43 6.75
N LYS A 480 4.84 -15.71 6.90
CA LYS A 480 4.13 -16.70 7.72
C LYS A 480 4.81 -16.99 9.07
N ASP A 481 5.99 -16.43 9.31
CA ASP A 481 6.79 -16.63 10.54
C ASP A 481 7.14 -18.12 10.80
N GLU A 482 7.29 -18.89 9.71
CA GLU A 482 7.60 -20.32 9.76
C GLU A 482 9.05 -20.57 10.20
N SER A 483 9.26 -21.59 11.03
CA SER A 483 10.59 -21.99 11.49
C SER A 483 11.37 -22.75 10.42
N VAL A 484 12.68 -22.97 10.68
CA VAL A 484 13.51 -23.85 9.83
C VAL A 484 12.87 -25.24 9.69
N ALA A 485 12.34 -25.80 10.78
CA ALA A 485 11.72 -27.12 10.78
C ALA A 485 10.45 -27.14 9.92
N ASP A 486 9.61 -26.11 10.01
CA ASP A 486 8.39 -25.98 9.21
C ASP A 486 8.71 -25.92 7.71
N LEU A 487 9.71 -25.12 7.33
CA LEU A 487 10.14 -24.98 5.95
C LEU A 487 10.73 -26.28 5.38
N VAL A 488 11.50 -27.02 6.18
CA VAL A 488 12.04 -28.33 5.81
C VAL A 488 10.92 -29.36 5.66
N ALA A 489 9.93 -29.36 6.57
CA ALA A 489 8.76 -30.23 6.48
C ALA A 489 7.91 -29.96 5.22
N GLN A 490 7.97 -28.74 4.67
CA GLN A 490 7.37 -28.37 3.38
C GLN A 490 8.23 -28.77 2.16
N GLY A 491 9.31 -29.51 2.36
CA GLY A 491 10.18 -30.05 1.32
C GLY A 491 11.27 -29.09 0.84
N CYS A 492 11.60 -28.03 1.59
CA CYS A 492 12.79 -27.21 1.27
C CYS A 492 14.07 -27.85 1.80
N ASP A 493 15.17 -27.75 1.04
CA ASP A 493 16.48 -28.20 1.48
C ASP A 493 16.98 -27.40 2.70
N GLU A 494 17.33 -28.10 3.78
CA GLU A 494 17.69 -27.49 5.07
C GLU A 494 18.90 -26.55 4.94
N ALA A 495 19.94 -26.97 4.19
CA ALA A 495 21.13 -26.16 4.02
C ALA A 495 20.82 -24.82 3.32
N THR A 496 19.95 -24.87 2.30
CA THR A 496 19.45 -23.70 1.58
C THR A 496 18.61 -22.80 2.49
N VAL A 497 17.67 -23.36 3.26
CA VAL A 497 16.83 -22.63 4.22
C VAL A 497 17.70 -21.86 5.22
N ARG A 498 18.65 -22.55 5.85
CA ARG A 498 19.55 -21.93 6.83
C ARG A 498 20.41 -20.82 6.21
N LYS A 499 20.91 -21.02 4.99
CA LYS A 499 21.68 -19.99 4.26
C LYS A 499 20.82 -18.75 3.99
N VAL A 500 19.60 -18.92 3.49
CA VAL A 500 18.69 -17.81 3.18
C VAL A 500 18.32 -17.04 4.44
N ILE A 501 17.93 -17.73 5.52
CA ILE A 501 17.58 -17.09 6.80
C ILE A 501 18.77 -16.29 7.35
N HIS A 502 19.98 -16.86 7.30
CA HIS A 502 21.18 -16.13 7.72
C HIS A 502 21.38 -14.83 6.93
N LEU A 503 21.23 -14.88 5.60
CA LEU A 503 21.33 -13.69 4.75
C LEU A 503 20.23 -12.67 5.07
N VAL A 504 19.01 -13.12 5.36
CA VAL A 504 17.93 -12.25 5.80
C VAL A 504 18.34 -11.52 7.07
N ASP A 505 18.72 -12.24 8.11
CA ASP A 505 18.98 -11.65 9.41
C ASP A 505 20.22 -10.74 9.41
N SER A 506 21.30 -11.12 8.71
CA SER A 506 22.53 -10.31 8.62
C SER A 506 22.37 -8.99 7.87
N ASN A 507 21.36 -8.88 7.00
CA ASN A 507 21.13 -7.71 6.15
C ASN A 507 20.04 -6.75 6.68
N GLU A 508 19.62 -6.90 7.93
CA GLU A 508 18.67 -5.97 8.57
C GLU A 508 19.15 -4.51 8.51
N HIS A 509 20.45 -4.27 8.72
CA HIS A 509 21.05 -2.93 8.67
C HIS A 509 20.87 -2.23 7.30
N LYS A 510 20.83 -2.99 6.20
CA LYS A 510 20.57 -2.44 4.86
C LYS A 510 19.10 -2.05 4.72
N ARG A 511 18.19 -2.96 5.09
CA ARG A 511 16.72 -2.76 4.95
C ARG A 511 16.21 -1.56 5.74
N ARG A 512 16.81 -1.27 6.91
CA ARG A 512 16.50 -0.08 7.71
C ARG A 512 16.79 1.26 7.01
N GLN A 513 17.59 1.24 5.94
CA GLN A 513 17.94 2.40 5.13
C GLN A 513 17.33 2.35 3.72
N ALA A 514 16.54 1.32 3.41
CA ALA A 514 15.82 1.23 2.15
C ALA A 514 14.76 2.34 2.07
N ALA A 515 14.57 2.91 0.88
CA ALA A 515 13.47 3.83 0.63
C ALA A 515 12.12 3.19 1.00
N ILE A 516 11.14 4.02 1.36
CA ILE A 516 9.78 3.55 1.58
C ILE A 516 9.17 3.05 0.26
N GLY A 517 8.25 2.09 0.33
CA GLY A 517 7.62 1.50 -0.84
C GLY A 517 6.24 0.93 -0.52
N PRO A 518 5.44 0.57 -1.53
CA PRO A 518 4.10 0.05 -1.32
C PRO A 518 4.13 -1.34 -0.70
N ARG A 519 3.31 -1.52 0.34
CA ARG A 519 3.04 -2.80 0.97
C ARG A 519 1.89 -3.52 0.26
N ILE A 520 2.13 -4.75 -0.18
CA ILE A 520 1.11 -5.59 -0.86
C ILE A 520 0.96 -6.98 -0.23
N THR A 521 1.84 -7.37 0.69
CA THR A 521 1.81 -8.64 1.43
C THR A 521 1.26 -8.45 2.84
N CYS A 522 0.99 -9.54 3.55
CA CYS A 522 0.50 -9.49 4.93
C CYS A 522 1.57 -9.04 5.93
N ARG A 523 2.85 -9.09 5.55
CA ARG A 523 3.99 -8.70 6.38
C ARG A 523 5.17 -8.28 5.50
N ASP A 524 5.43 -6.97 5.48
CA ASP A 524 6.54 -6.37 4.75
C ASP A 524 7.72 -6.04 5.68
N PHE A 525 8.73 -5.36 5.13
CA PHE A 525 9.91 -4.91 5.88
C PHE A 525 9.72 -3.58 6.63
N GLY A 526 8.55 -2.96 6.51
CA GLY A 526 8.16 -1.74 7.23
C GLY A 526 7.69 -2.03 8.65
N LYS A 527 6.55 -1.44 9.02
CA LYS A 527 6.04 -1.50 10.41
C LYS A 527 5.66 -2.90 10.90
N ASP A 528 5.39 -3.82 9.97
CA ASP A 528 4.98 -5.20 10.28
C ASP A 528 6.09 -6.06 10.88
N ARG A 529 7.35 -5.77 10.56
CA ARG A 529 8.50 -6.58 10.96
C ARG A 529 9.55 -5.72 11.66
N ARG A 530 9.48 -5.71 12.99
CA ARG A 530 10.40 -4.95 13.86
C ARG A 530 11.52 -5.87 14.36
N TYR A 531 12.61 -5.97 13.59
CA TYR A 531 13.76 -6.83 13.95
C TYR A 531 14.98 -6.04 14.41
N PRO A 532 15.74 -6.51 15.42
CA PRO A 532 16.95 -5.83 15.86
C PRO A 532 18.06 -5.93 14.79
N ILE A 533 18.79 -4.83 14.58
CA ILE A 533 20.00 -4.83 13.73
C ILE A 533 21.12 -5.61 14.44
N THR A 534 21.36 -5.27 15.71
CA THR A 534 22.31 -5.98 16.56
C THR A 534 21.63 -7.20 17.12
N ASN A 535 21.86 -8.35 16.47
CA ASN A 535 21.21 -9.61 16.79
C ASN A 535 22.24 -10.73 16.92
N GLY A 536 22.21 -11.45 18.06
CA GLY A 536 23.03 -12.63 18.30
C GLY A 536 22.27 -13.95 18.16
N PHE A 537 20.97 -13.90 17.83
CA PHE A 537 20.16 -15.10 17.64
C PHE A 537 20.65 -15.87 16.41
N SER A 538 21.24 -17.03 16.65
CA SER A 538 21.80 -17.90 15.63
C SER A 538 20.96 -19.15 15.50
N HIS A 539 20.35 -19.35 14.33
CA HIS A 539 19.60 -20.57 14.02
C HIS A 539 20.48 -21.83 13.99
N LYS A 540 21.82 -21.70 14.06
CA LYS A 540 22.74 -22.85 14.23
C LYS A 540 22.63 -23.48 15.61
N ASP A 541 22.16 -22.74 16.60
CA ASP A 541 22.07 -23.18 17.99
C ASP A 541 20.74 -23.89 18.29
N LEU A 542 19.79 -23.84 17.35
CA LEU A 542 18.56 -24.63 17.38
C LEU A 542 18.91 -26.07 17.01
N ALA A 543 18.89 -26.94 18.02
CA ALA A 543 19.29 -28.34 17.93
C ALA A 543 18.58 -29.09 16.79
N LYS A 544 19.29 -30.08 16.22
CA LYS A 544 18.70 -31.12 15.37
C LYS A 544 18.11 -32.18 16.29
N ASP A 545 16.94 -31.94 16.85
CA ASP A 545 16.20 -32.97 17.57
C ASP A 545 15.43 -33.88 16.61
#